data_AF-A0A661YP96-F1
#
_entry.id   AF-A0A661YP96-F1
#
_cell.length_a   1.000
_cell.length_b   1.000
_cell.length_c   1.000
_cell.angle_alpha   90.00
_cell.angle_beta   90.00
_cell.angle_gamma   90.00
#
_symmetry.space_group_name_H-M   'P 1'
#
loop_
_entity.id
_entity.type
_entity.pdbx_description
1 polymer ?
#
loop_
_entity_poly.entity_id
_entity_poly.type
_entity_poly.pdbx_seq_one_letter_code
_entity_poly.pdbx_strand_id
1 'polypeptide(L)'
;VRMAGLFSDEQKQKMENLDHEFTLERVDENHWNFMQVYSTKFKHKKKIRQPGEPLYSTFEFMHQGTKQNLEFIISASNSDISNIEMEIDHYKKIELPITLKAGEIIKYSGGHQASVYNKNWQLIKTIEIDAKALSIEEGDHFLIIDCKFSNAKDDASLKIETRTLGQKQTISR
;
A
#
# COMPACT_ATOMS: atom_id res chain seq x y z
N VAL A 1 3.66 -13.09 -29.57
CA VAL A 1 3.43 -12.59 -28.19
C VAL A 1 3.88 -11.14 -28.13
N ARG A 2 3.04 -10.22 -27.61
CA ARG A 2 3.18 -8.75 -27.72
C ARG A 2 4.44 -8.17 -27.03
N MET A 3 5.15 -8.96 -26.22
CA MET A 3 6.35 -8.57 -25.46
C MET A 3 7.53 -9.54 -25.61
N ALA A 4 7.52 -10.42 -26.62
CA ALA A 4 8.62 -11.36 -26.84
C ALA A 4 9.92 -10.59 -27.18
N GLY A 5 10.98 -10.85 -26.42
CA GLY A 5 12.31 -10.26 -26.63
C GLY A 5 12.59 -8.95 -25.89
N LEU A 6 11.62 -8.38 -25.16
CA LEU A 6 11.80 -7.11 -24.43
C LEU A 6 12.57 -7.26 -23.11
N PHE A 7 12.53 -8.45 -22.51
CA PHE A 7 13.17 -8.72 -21.23
C PHE A 7 14.51 -9.44 -21.42
N SER A 8 15.53 -9.04 -20.66
CA SER A 8 16.79 -9.77 -20.56
C SER A 8 16.57 -11.14 -19.91
N ASP A 9 17.51 -12.07 -20.09
CA ASP A 9 17.41 -13.40 -19.46
C ASP A 9 17.46 -13.31 -17.93
N GLU A 10 18.21 -12.33 -17.37
CA GLU A 10 18.21 -12.05 -15.94
C GLU A 10 16.83 -11.57 -15.44
N GLN A 11 16.15 -10.70 -16.21
CA GLN A 11 14.81 -10.24 -15.87
C GLN A 11 13.80 -11.39 -15.92
N LYS A 12 13.87 -12.25 -16.94
CA LYS A 12 13.00 -13.45 -17.02
C LYS A 12 13.21 -14.38 -15.83
N GLN A 13 14.46 -14.64 -15.47
CA GLN A 13 14.78 -15.48 -14.31
C GLN A 13 14.22 -14.88 -13.01
N LYS A 14 14.30 -13.56 -12.83
CA LYS A 14 13.67 -12.88 -11.68
C LYS A 14 12.15 -12.98 -11.69
N MET A 15 11.51 -13.00 -12.88
CA MET A 15 10.06 -13.14 -13.06
C MET A 15 9.54 -14.57 -12.84
N GLU A 16 10.41 -15.58 -12.86
CA GLU A 16 10.03 -16.97 -12.54
C GLU A 16 9.74 -17.17 -11.05
N ASN A 17 10.28 -16.31 -10.18
CA ASN A 17 9.98 -16.35 -8.76
C ASN A 17 8.57 -15.79 -8.48
N LEU A 18 7.67 -16.65 -8.01
CA LEU A 18 6.27 -16.29 -7.67
C LEU A 18 6.15 -15.33 -6.49
N ASP A 19 7.21 -15.16 -5.70
CA ASP A 19 7.25 -14.19 -4.60
C ASP A 19 7.56 -12.77 -5.09
N HIS A 20 7.97 -12.61 -6.36
CA HIS A 20 8.22 -11.31 -6.96
C HIS A 20 7.01 -10.82 -7.75
N GLU A 21 6.61 -9.58 -7.51
CA GLU A 21 5.63 -8.87 -8.32
C GLU A 21 6.34 -7.83 -9.18
N PHE A 22 5.85 -7.60 -10.41
CA PHE A 22 6.43 -6.63 -11.33
C PHE A 22 5.34 -5.77 -11.95
N THR A 23 5.70 -4.53 -12.30
CA THR A 23 4.84 -3.59 -13.02
C THR A 23 5.54 -3.02 -14.24
N LEU A 24 4.72 -2.62 -15.21
CA LEU A 24 5.14 -1.96 -16.44
C LEU A 24 4.42 -0.62 -16.55
N GLU A 25 5.19 0.46 -16.59
CA GLU A 25 4.70 1.80 -16.86
C GLU A 25 5.09 2.17 -18.30
N ARG A 26 4.10 2.39 -19.16
CA ARG A 26 4.35 2.78 -20.55
C ARG A 26 4.93 4.19 -20.59
N VAL A 27 6.09 4.35 -21.23
CA VAL A 27 6.71 5.66 -21.48
C VAL A 27 6.21 6.21 -22.81
N ASP A 28 6.29 5.41 -23.88
CA ASP A 28 5.78 5.75 -25.21
C ASP A 28 5.37 4.48 -26.00
N GLU A 29 5.31 4.54 -27.33
CA GLU A 29 4.94 3.41 -28.19
C GLU A 29 5.89 2.20 -28.12
N ASN A 30 7.17 2.43 -27.85
CA ASN A 30 8.21 1.40 -27.89
C ASN A 30 9.01 1.29 -26.59
N HIS A 31 8.71 2.08 -25.57
CA HIS A 31 9.44 2.09 -24.30
C HIS A 31 8.52 1.87 -23.10
N TRP A 32 8.99 1.08 -22.15
CA TRP A 32 8.34 0.82 -20.86
C TRP A 32 9.37 0.91 -19.73
N ASN A 33 8.95 1.45 -18.60
CA ASN A 33 9.66 1.26 -17.34
C ASN A 33 9.20 -0.07 -16.75
N PHE A 34 10.14 -0.98 -16.55
CA PHE A 34 9.99 -2.21 -15.81
C PHE A 34 10.49 -2.02 -14.39
N MET A 35 9.65 -2.33 -13.41
CA MET A 35 9.97 -2.17 -11.98
C MET A 35 9.46 -3.39 -11.21
N GLN A 36 10.25 -3.85 -10.25
CA GLN A 36 9.76 -4.78 -9.23
C GLN A 36 8.86 -4.03 -8.24
N VAL A 37 7.80 -4.69 -7.78
CA VAL A 37 6.94 -4.22 -6.69
C VAL A 37 7.34 -4.97 -5.43
N TYR A 38 7.71 -4.24 -4.39
CA TYR A 38 7.91 -4.78 -3.06
C TYR A 38 6.65 -4.53 -2.24
N SER A 39 6.11 -5.56 -1.60
CA SER A 39 4.93 -5.43 -0.75
C SER A 39 5.14 -6.03 0.63
N THR A 40 4.65 -5.33 1.66
CA THR A 40 4.70 -5.82 3.04
C THR A 40 3.30 -5.77 3.65
N LYS A 41 2.91 -6.86 4.29
CA LYS A 41 1.55 -7.04 4.85
C LYS A 41 1.57 -6.95 6.36
N PHE A 42 0.74 -6.07 6.90
CA PHE A 42 0.58 -5.81 8.32
C PHE A 42 -0.85 -6.03 8.79
N LYS A 43 -1.00 -6.25 10.10
CA LYS A 43 -2.31 -6.42 10.74
C LYS A 43 -2.36 -5.61 12.04
N HIS A 44 -3.13 -4.54 12.05
CA HIS A 44 -3.49 -3.80 13.25
C HIS A 44 -4.76 -4.40 13.84
N LYS A 45 -4.63 -5.18 14.92
CA LYS A 45 -5.74 -5.88 15.57
C LYS A 45 -6.45 -4.95 16.57
N LYS A 46 -7.77 -5.12 16.72
CA LYS A 46 -8.49 -4.53 17.86
C LYS A 46 -7.86 -5.06 19.15
N LYS A 47 -7.30 -4.16 19.94
CA LYS A 47 -6.69 -4.44 21.24
C LYS A 47 -7.69 -4.08 22.35
N ILE A 48 -7.88 -4.96 23.33
CA ILE A 48 -8.46 -4.59 24.64
C ILE A 48 -7.24 -4.50 25.57
N ARG A 49 -6.81 -3.31 25.93
CA ARG A 49 -5.57 -3.09 26.70
C ARG A 49 -5.85 -2.36 28.00
N GLN A 50 -4.93 -2.57 28.96
CA GLN A 50 -4.95 -1.94 30.27
C GLN A 50 -4.62 -0.44 30.15
N PRO A 51 -4.96 0.38 31.15
CA PRO A 51 -4.64 1.81 31.15
C PRO A 51 -3.14 2.06 30.89
N GLY A 52 -2.82 2.92 29.91
CA GLY A 52 -1.45 3.39 29.62
C GLY A 52 -0.77 2.77 28.39
N GLU A 53 -1.31 1.72 27.77
CA GLU A 53 -0.73 1.19 26.52
C GLU A 53 -1.23 1.96 25.28
N PRO A 54 -0.34 2.24 24.29
CA PRO A 54 -0.74 2.88 23.06
C PRO A 54 -1.69 2.00 22.24
N LEU A 55 -2.73 2.62 21.67
CA LEU A 55 -3.69 1.95 20.81
C LEU A 55 -3.14 1.72 19.41
N TYR A 56 -2.25 2.60 18.93
CA TYR A 56 -1.61 2.48 17.63
C TYR A 56 -0.72 1.23 17.49
N SER A 57 -0.29 0.95 16.26
CA SER A 57 0.76 -0.04 15.96
C SER A 57 1.82 0.60 15.07
N THR A 58 3.07 0.24 15.33
CA THR A 58 4.22 0.64 14.51
C THR A 58 4.69 -0.58 13.73
N PHE A 59 4.91 -0.40 12.44
CA PHE A 59 5.37 -1.42 11.51
C PHE A 59 6.60 -0.92 10.77
N GLU A 60 7.53 -1.83 10.47
CA GLU A 60 8.75 -1.52 9.72
C GLU A 60 8.64 -2.03 8.29
N PHE A 61 9.11 -1.25 7.31
CA PHE A 61 9.26 -1.68 5.92
C PHE A 61 10.49 -1.03 5.29
N MET A 62 11.05 -1.69 4.29
CA MET A 62 12.21 -1.20 3.53
C MET A 62 11.78 -0.75 2.13
N HIS A 63 12.33 0.38 1.68
CA HIS A 63 12.20 0.88 0.31
C HIS A 63 13.57 0.86 -0.39
N GLN A 64 13.68 0.12 -1.50
CA GLN A 64 14.93 -0.11 -2.23
C GLN A 64 15.02 0.61 -3.59
N GLY A 65 14.03 1.45 -3.91
CA GLY A 65 13.99 2.22 -5.14
C GLY A 65 14.27 3.70 -4.91
N THR A 66 14.09 4.51 -5.95
CA THR A 66 14.19 5.97 -5.85
C THR A 66 13.04 6.57 -5.07
N LYS A 67 13.19 7.81 -4.59
CA LYS A 67 12.12 8.60 -3.96
C LYS A 67 10.78 8.46 -4.69
N GLN A 68 9.73 8.11 -3.95
CA GLN A 68 8.37 7.94 -4.48
C GLN A 68 7.32 8.16 -3.39
N ASN A 69 6.04 8.17 -3.76
CA ASN A 69 4.96 8.10 -2.78
C ASN A 69 4.69 6.63 -2.44
N LEU A 70 4.54 6.33 -1.14
CA LEU A 70 4.11 5.02 -0.66
C LEU A 70 2.73 4.67 -1.24
N GLU A 71 2.62 3.51 -1.88
CA GLU A 71 1.34 2.93 -2.26
C GLU A 71 0.81 2.05 -1.12
N PHE A 72 -0.52 1.94 -1.00
CA PHE A 72 -1.10 1.04 0.00
C PHE A 72 -2.46 0.48 -0.40
N ILE A 73 -2.78 -0.66 0.19
CA ILE A 73 -4.10 -1.26 0.20
C ILE A 73 -4.48 -1.50 1.67
N ILE A 74 -5.59 -0.93 2.11
CA ILE A 74 -6.10 -1.10 3.46
C ILE A 74 -7.49 -1.73 3.39
N SER A 75 -7.76 -2.73 4.22
CA SER A 75 -9.07 -3.38 4.29
C SER A 75 -9.55 -3.60 5.72
N ALA A 76 -10.85 -3.40 5.91
CA ALA A 76 -11.49 -3.66 7.19
C ALA A 76 -11.92 -5.13 7.29
N SER A 77 -11.50 -5.82 8.36
CA SER A 77 -11.82 -7.23 8.60
C SER A 77 -12.60 -7.37 9.88
N ASN A 78 -13.76 -8.04 9.82
CA ASN A 78 -14.61 -8.37 10.97
C ASN A 78 -15.06 -7.16 11.83
N SER A 79 -15.02 -5.94 11.28
CA SER A 79 -15.39 -4.69 11.96
C SER A 79 -15.62 -3.60 10.93
N ASP A 80 -16.44 -2.61 11.29
CA ASP A 80 -16.39 -1.30 10.65
C ASP A 80 -15.22 -0.52 11.25
N ILE A 81 -14.48 0.24 10.43
CA ILE A 81 -13.28 0.96 10.86
C ILE A 81 -13.36 2.42 10.41
N SER A 82 -13.22 3.34 11.35
CA SER A 82 -13.21 4.79 11.11
C SER A 82 -11.96 5.43 11.72
N ASN A 83 -11.79 6.74 11.51
CA ASN A 83 -10.69 7.53 12.08
C ASN A 83 -9.34 6.88 11.79
N ILE A 84 -9.13 6.43 10.54
CA ILE A 84 -7.89 5.77 10.16
C ILE A 84 -6.83 6.86 10.02
N GLU A 85 -5.85 6.82 10.91
CA GLU A 85 -4.67 7.67 10.93
C GLU A 85 -3.46 6.84 10.49
N MET A 86 -2.66 7.42 9.60
CA MET A 86 -1.37 6.88 9.18
C MET A 86 -0.30 7.92 9.39
N GLU A 87 0.89 7.49 9.79
CA GLU A 87 2.05 8.36 9.93
C GLU A 87 3.29 7.60 9.49
N ILE A 88 4.13 8.26 8.69
CA ILE A 88 5.40 7.71 8.20
C ILE A 88 6.54 8.44 8.91
N ASP A 89 7.49 7.68 9.45
CA ASP A 89 8.73 8.16 10.09
C ASP A 89 8.53 9.25 11.16
N HIS A 90 7.43 9.17 11.91
CA HIS A 90 7.07 10.15 12.94
C HIS A 90 6.94 11.59 12.43
N TYR A 91 6.65 11.77 11.13
CA TYR A 91 6.66 13.09 10.49
C TYR A 91 5.28 13.77 10.49
N LYS A 92 4.40 13.36 9.58
CA LYS A 92 3.08 13.96 9.38
C LYS A 92 2.00 12.90 9.42
N LYS A 93 0.99 13.15 10.27
CA LYS A 93 -0.24 12.35 10.31
C LYS A 93 -1.11 12.61 9.08
N ILE A 94 -1.60 11.53 8.51
CA ILE A 94 -2.50 11.46 7.38
C ILE A 94 -3.80 10.84 7.87
N GLU A 95 -4.85 11.63 7.88
CA GLU A 95 -6.20 11.14 8.14
C GLU A 95 -6.83 10.67 6.83
N LEU A 96 -7.39 9.47 6.84
CA LEU A 96 -8.24 9.00 5.75
C LEU A 96 -9.70 9.33 6.13
N PRO A 97 -10.36 10.32 5.47
CA PRO A 97 -11.69 10.80 5.83
C PRO A 97 -12.81 9.84 5.38
N ILE A 98 -12.73 8.59 5.83
CA ILE A 98 -13.65 7.51 5.48
C ILE A 98 -13.98 6.64 6.68
N THR A 99 -15.07 5.90 6.55
CA THR A 99 -15.34 4.71 7.36
C THR A 99 -15.41 3.54 6.41
N LEU A 100 -14.57 2.53 6.61
CA LEU A 100 -14.64 1.27 5.88
C LEU A 100 -15.62 0.36 6.60
N LYS A 101 -16.63 -0.14 5.89
CA LYS A 101 -17.44 -1.27 6.36
C LYS A 101 -16.65 -2.56 6.30
N ALA A 102 -17.03 -3.55 7.11
CA ALA A 102 -16.38 -4.85 7.07
C ALA A 102 -16.31 -5.42 5.63
N GLY A 103 -15.10 -5.70 5.16
CA GLY A 103 -14.79 -6.17 3.80
C GLY A 103 -14.51 -5.06 2.78
N GLU A 104 -14.78 -3.80 3.08
CA GLU A 104 -14.41 -2.67 2.20
C GLU A 104 -12.91 -2.42 2.22
N ILE A 105 -12.46 -1.83 1.10
CA ILE A 105 -11.05 -1.66 0.77
C ILE A 105 -10.83 -0.22 0.35
N ILE A 106 -9.74 0.39 0.78
CA ILE A 106 -9.19 1.60 0.17
C ILE A 106 -7.83 1.27 -0.44
N LYS A 107 -7.63 1.68 -1.69
CA LYS A 107 -6.37 1.52 -2.43
C LYS A 107 -5.87 2.88 -2.88
N TYR A 108 -4.60 3.14 -2.60
CA TYR A 108 -3.88 4.32 -3.04
C TYR A 108 -2.68 3.91 -3.90
N SER A 109 -2.54 4.54 -5.06
CA SER A 109 -1.50 4.22 -6.07
C SER A 109 -0.63 5.44 -6.39
N GLY A 110 -0.23 6.19 -5.35
CA GLY A 110 0.77 7.26 -5.45
C GLY A 110 0.32 8.62 -6.02
N GLY A 111 -0.93 8.72 -6.51
CA GLY A 111 -1.51 9.94 -7.09
C GLY A 111 -2.09 10.94 -6.07
N HIS A 112 -3.07 11.74 -6.48
CA HIS A 112 -3.79 12.66 -5.58
C HIS A 112 -5.05 12.06 -4.96
N GLN A 113 -5.45 10.86 -5.39
CA GLN A 113 -6.67 10.22 -4.92
C GLN A 113 -6.44 8.76 -4.53
N ALA A 114 -7.22 8.30 -3.56
CA ALA A 114 -7.40 6.89 -3.25
C ALA A 114 -8.80 6.43 -3.68
N SER A 115 -8.91 5.18 -4.11
CA SER A 115 -10.15 4.55 -4.54
C SER A 115 -10.69 3.65 -3.44
N VAL A 116 -11.98 3.77 -3.12
CA VAL A 116 -12.68 2.94 -2.13
C VAL A 116 -13.55 1.93 -2.85
N TYR A 117 -13.43 0.67 -2.48
CA TYR A 117 -14.12 -0.46 -3.09
C TYR A 117 -14.96 -1.20 -2.05
N ASN A 118 -16.04 -1.81 -2.53
CA ASN A 118 -16.77 -2.79 -1.74
C ASN A 118 -16.00 -4.13 -1.66
N LYS A 119 -16.54 -5.08 -0.88
CA LYS A 119 -15.96 -6.42 -0.71
C LYS A 119 -15.77 -7.24 -2.01
N ASN A 120 -16.44 -6.83 -3.09
CA ASN A 120 -16.37 -7.47 -4.41
C ASN A 120 -15.48 -6.68 -5.38
N TRP A 121 -14.64 -5.76 -4.88
CA TRP A 121 -13.78 -4.90 -5.70
C TRP A 121 -14.51 -3.97 -6.68
N GLN A 122 -15.77 -3.65 -6.39
CA GLN A 122 -16.50 -2.64 -7.17
C GLN A 122 -16.25 -1.26 -6.56
N LEU A 123 -15.85 -0.30 -7.40
CA LEU A 123 -15.57 1.08 -6.98
C LEU A 123 -16.84 1.72 -6.40
N ILE A 124 -16.73 2.26 -5.19
CA ILE A 124 -17.79 2.99 -4.50
C ILE A 124 -17.58 4.49 -4.70
N LYS A 125 -16.36 4.97 -4.43
CA LYS A 125 -16.00 6.40 -4.48
C LYS A 125 -14.48 6.57 -4.51
N THR A 126 -14.04 7.80 -4.74
CA THR A 126 -12.65 8.23 -4.52
C THR A 126 -12.59 9.26 -3.38
N ILE A 127 -11.41 9.40 -2.77
CA ILE A 127 -11.11 10.46 -1.80
C ILE A 127 -9.76 11.11 -2.14
N GLU A 128 -9.62 12.39 -1.83
CA GLU A 128 -8.36 13.12 -1.98
C GLU A 128 -7.32 12.66 -0.94
N ILE A 129 -6.06 12.66 -1.34
CA ILE A 129 -4.90 12.28 -0.53
C ILE A 129 -3.80 13.33 -0.68
N ASP A 130 -3.23 13.76 0.45
CA ASP A 130 -2.00 14.56 0.45
C ASP A 130 -0.80 13.68 0.12
N ALA A 131 -0.54 13.53 -1.17
CA ALA A 131 0.55 12.71 -1.71
C ALA A 131 1.92 13.08 -1.12
N LYS A 132 2.15 14.36 -0.77
CA LYS A 132 3.43 14.82 -0.23
C LYS A 132 3.73 14.20 1.14
N ALA A 133 2.70 13.92 1.93
CA ALA A 133 2.83 13.29 3.24
C ALA A 133 3.19 11.80 3.13
N LEU A 134 3.02 11.20 1.95
CA LEU A 134 3.34 9.80 1.66
C LEU A 134 4.69 9.63 0.95
N SER A 135 5.45 10.70 0.75
CA SER A 135 6.77 10.63 0.13
C SER A 135 7.76 9.89 1.01
N ILE A 136 8.44 8.90 0.44
CA ILE A 136 9.47 8.08 1.08
C ILE A 136 10.76 8.13 0.26
N GLU A 137 11.90 8.10 0.94
CA GLU A 137 13.25 8.04 0.36
C GLU A 137 13.75 6.59 0.34
N GLU A 138 14.89 6.29 -0.28
CA GLU A 138 15.48 4.94 -0.15
C GLU A 138 15.88 4.67 1.31
N GLY A 139 15.55 3.50 1.84
CA GLY A 139 15.94 3.06 3.20
C GLY A 139 14.82 2.41 4.00
N ASP A 140 15.07 2.30 5.31
CA ASP A 140 14.13 1.76 6.29
C ASP A 140 13.12 2.83 6.73
N HIS A 141 11.87 2.44 6.86
CA HIS A 141 10.75 3.31 7.23
C HIS A 141 9.86 2.69 8.30
N PHE A 142 9.21 3.56 9.07
CA PHE A 142 8.20 3.19 10.06
C PHE A 142 6.83 3.67 9.60
N LEU A 143 5.87 2.76 9.59
CA LEU A 143 4.44 3.05 9.41
C LEU A 143 3.72 2.92 10.74
N ILE A 144 3.17 4.02 11.23
CA ILE A 144 2.36 4.08 12.44
C ILE A 144 0.89 4.14 12.01
N ILE A 145 0.07 3.26 12.56
CA ILE A 145 -1.36 3.14 12.25
C ILE A 145 -2.18 3.21 13.53
N ASP A 146 -3.19 4.07 13.53
CA ASP A 146 -4.26 4.08 14.53
C ASP A 146 -5.64 4.11 13.85
N CYS A 147 -6.64 3.53 14.51
CA CYS A 147 -8.02 3.57 14.03
C CYS A 147 -9.05 3.22 15.11
N LYS A 148 -10.31 3.52 14.81
CA LYS A 148 -11.45 3.16 15.65
C LYS A 148 -12.20 1.97 15.08
N PHE A 149 -12.30 0.91 15.87
CA PHE A 149 -13.14 -0.26 15.58
C PHE A 149 -14.57 -0.07 16.10
N SER A 150 -15.56 -0.38 15.27
CA SER A 150 -16.98 -0.42 15.64
C SER A 150 -17.66 -1.65 15.05
N ASN A 151 -18.73 -2.15 15.69
CA ASN A 151 -19.38 -3.41 15.30
C ASN A 151 -18.40 -4.60 15.19
N ALA A 152 -17.34 -4.57 16.02
CA ALA A 152 -16.25 -5.53 15.95
C ALA A 152 -16.67 -6.91 16.44
N LYS A 153 -16.38 -7.93 15.62
CA LYS A 153 -16.47 -9.35 15.96
C LYS A 153 -15.08 -9.88 16.34
N ASP A 154 -15.01 -11.17 16.65
CA ASP A 154 -13.74 -11.85 16.90
C ASP A 154 -12.76 -11.66 15.73
N ASP A 155 -11.49 -11.49 16.08
CA ASP A 155 -10.38 -11.22 15.15
C ASP A 155 -10.52 -9.94 14.30
N ALA A 156 -11.31 -8.96 14.76
CA ALA A 156 -11.39 -7.63 14.15
C ALA A 156 -10.00 -7.00 13.95
N SER A 157 -9.74 -6.54 12.73
CA SER A 157 -8.45 -5.93 12.37
C SER A 157 -8.54 -5.02 11.16
N LEU A 158 -7.69 -4.00 11.14
CA LEU A 158 -7.28 -3.31 9.93
C LEU A 158 -6.11 -4.07 9.30
N LYS A 159 -6.27 -4.54 8.06
CA LYS A 159 -5.18 -5.14 7.29
C LYS A 159 -4.59 -4.09 6.37
N ILE A 160 -3.27 -4.01 6.32
CA ILE A 160 -2.53 -3.03 5.52
C ILE A 160 -1.54 -3.79 4.65
N GLU A 161 -1.48 -3.45 3.38
CA GLU A 161 -0.41 -3.81 2.47
C GLU A 161 0.26 -2.53 2.01
N THR A 162 1.53 -2.34 2.35
CA THR A 162 2.36 -1.29 1.76
C THR A 162 2.95 -1.80 0.46
N ARG A 163 3.12 -0.92 -0.52
CA ARG A 163 3.70 -1.24 -1.83
C ARG A 163 4.69 -0.15 -2.23
N THR A 164 5.88 -0.55 -2.66
CA THR A 164 6.93 0.33 -3.17
C THR A 164 7.49 -0.21 -4.48
N LEU A 165 7.84 0.69 -5.39
CA LEU A 165 8.49 0.35 -6.65
C LEU A 165 10.01 0.34 -6.49
N GLY A 166 10.66 -0.70 -7.00
CA GLY A 166 12.11 -0.78 -7.12
C GLY A 166 12.67 0.14 -8.19
N GLN A 167 13.96 -0.04 -8.47
CA GLN A 167 14.69 0.73 -9.49
C GLN A 167 14.02 0.58 -10.87
N LYS A 168 13.87 1.72 -11.57
CA LYS A 168 13.31 1.76 -12.92
C LYS A 168 14.31 1.19 -13.93
N GLN A 169 13.88 0.22 -14.71
CA GLN A 169 14.64 -0.33 -15.83
C GLN A 169 13.87 -0.07 -17.12
N THR A 170 14.41 0.77 -18.01
CA THR A 170 13.78 0.98 -19.32
C THR A 170 13.99 -0.25 -20.20
N ILE A 171 12.89 -0.83 -20.67
CA ILE A 171 12.88 -1.85 -21.71
C ILE A 171 12.29 -1.25 -22.98
N SER A 172 12.86 -1.63 -24.12
CA SER A 172 12.46 -1.10 -25.42
C SER A 172 12.30 -2.21 -26.45
N ARG A 173 11.48 -1.93 -27.47
CA ARG A 173 11.29 -2.81 -28.63
C ARG A 173 12.34 -2.60 -29.71
#